data_AF-A0A8H4P5U9-F1
#
_entry.id   AF-A0A8H4P5U9-F1
#
_cell.length_a   1.000
_cell.length_b   1.000
_cell.length_c   1.000
_cell.angle_alpha   90.00
_cell.angle_beta   90.00
_cell.angle_gamma   90.00
#
_symmetry.space_group_name_H-M   'P 1'
#
loop_
_entity.id
_entity.type
_entity.pdbx_description
1 polymer ?
#
loop_
_entity_poly.entity_id
_entity_poly.type
_entity_poly.pdbx_seq_one_letter_code
_entity_poly.pdbx_strand_id
1 'polypeptide(L)'
;MFDKPRQKRSWGELFAYLLGWGESKKLTIWFMVSITLGLVANFVILLGCMSPATKSIYMFRVSSQNLVDAATNVTRVSAEDLRLDELPNHWYWGLSGVCMLYPGDGTPVCERSFPPTFTTEDMIAMAVKGKLGDETSESTIARKIKPWTQVLAQVEDDVPPSARSESLFKAAVALTLISTILSFLVLPLAVLSLSLLRGKLQRWAYYGIAMIDTTAFLGAGILVIYAMNDGPRSLIQLSGIDQGNERTFIGPGFYVLFAGVLFKLISIGIFFTIAFIIVILIVFAIISCISEAVDGDSGSSRKEIVVIEVPTYEYENKY
;
A
#
# COMPACT_ATOMS: atom_id res chain seq x y z
N MET A 1 27.44 -45.62 16.90
CA MET A 1 26.90 -44.37 16.33
C MET A 1 25.42 -44.63 16.09
N PHE A 2 24.57 -44.35 17.09
CA PHE A 2 23.15 -44.73 17.03
C PHE A 2 22.36 -43.68 16.24
N ASP A 3 21.95 -44.07 15.03
CA ASP A 3 20.84 -43.40 14.34
C ASP A 3 19.60 -43.52 15.24
N LYS A 4 19.19 -42.40 15.82
CA LYS A 4 17.87 -42.33 16.47
C LYS A 4 16.83 -42.50 15.37
N PRO A 5 15.86 -43.43 15.51
CA PRO A 5 14.79 -43.56 14.54
C PRO A 5 14.05 -42.23 14.46
N ARG A 6 13.88 -41.70 13.24
CA ARG A 6 13.00 -40.55 12.97
C ARG A 6 11.60 -40.95 13.39
N GLN A 7 11.21 -40.56 14.61
CA GLN A 7 9.88 -40.75 15.15
C GLN A 7 8.89 -40.11 14.16
N LYS A 8 8.01 -40.94 13.57
CA LYS A 8 6.92 -40.47 12.70
C LYS A 8 6.00 -39.59 13.54
N ARG A 9 6.23 -38.28 13.53
CA ARG A 9 5.31 -37.30 14.13
C ARG A 9 3.97 -37.42 13.44
N SER A 10 2.90 -37.44 14.23
CA SER A 10 1.55 -37.35 13.67
C SER A 10 1.40 -36.01 12.94
N TRP A 11 0.53 -35.96 11.93
CA TRP A 11 0.24 -34.72 11.22
C TRP A 11 -0.18 -33.60 12.17
N GLY A 12 -0.93 -33.91 13.23
CA GLY A 12 -1.35 -32.95 14.25
C GLY A 12 -0.19 -32.39 15.09
N GLU A 13 0.80 -33.21 15.45
CA GLU A 13 2.00 -32.76 16.16
C GLU A 13 2.91 -31.90 15.28
N LEU A 14 3.00 -32.24 13.99
CA LEU A 14 3.70 -31.43 13.00
C LEU A 14 3.00 -30.08 12.79
N PHE A 15 1.66 -30.07 12.83
CA PHE A 15 0.82 -28.88 12.74
C PHE A 15 0.97 -27.97 13.96
N ALA A 16 0.88 -28.52 15.17
CA ALA A 16 1.12 -27.80 16.43
C ALA A 16 2.55 -27.23 16.48
N TYR A 17 3.53 -28.00 16.00
CA TYR A 17 4.93 -27.56 15.90
C TYR A 17 5.12 -26.38 14.93
N LEU A 18 4.41 -26.38 13.79
CA LEU A 18 4.44 -25.31 12.79
C LEU A 18 3.67 -24.05 13.23
N LEU A 19 2.51 -24.23 13.89
CA LEU A 19 1.71 -23.16 14.49
C LEU A 19 2.36 -22.51 15.73
N GLY A 20 3.44 -23.11 16.24
CA GLY A 20 4.25 -22.53 17.29
C GLY A 20 4.00 -23.06 18.70
N TRP A 21 3.27 -24.17 18.84
CA TRP A 21 3.24 -24.98 20.07
C TRP A 21 4.50 -25.84 20.25
N GLY A 22 5.43 -25.83 19.28
CA GLY A 22 6.74 -26.43 19.41
C GLY A 22 7.87 -25.50 18.95
N GLU A 23 8.96 -25.45 19.72
CA GLU A 23 10.12 -24.63 19.40
C GLU A 23 11.02 -25.28 18.33
N SER A 24 10.99 -24.75 17.10
CA SER A 24 12.03 -24.97 16.08
C SER A 24 13.01 -23.81 16.02
N LYS A 25 14.26 -24.00 16.46
CA LYS A 25 15.32 -22.98 16.32
C LYS A 25 15.49 -22.52 14.87
N LYS A 26 15.37 -23.44 13.90
CA LYS A 26 15.50 -23.14 12.47
C LYS A 26 14.43 -22.16 11.97
N LEU A 27 13.18 -22.34 12.40
CA LEU A 27 12.09 -21.43 12.03
C LEU A 27 12.28 -20.04 12.65
N THR A 28 12.80 -19.94 13.88
CA THR A 28 13.09 -18.63 14.49
C THR A 28 14.22 -17.91 13.76
N ILE A 29 15.29 -18.62 13.38
CA ILE A 29 16.38 -18.03 12.58
C ILE A 29 15.86 -17.55 11.22
N TRP A 30 15.05 -18.37 10.55
CA TRP A 30 14.41 -17.98 9.29
C TRP A 30 13.54 -16.73 9.44
N PHE A 31 12.68 -16.71 10.46
CA PHE A 31 11.84 -15.56 10.77
C PHE A 31 12.69 -14.30 11.00
N MET A 32 13.76 -14.38 11.79
CA MET A 32 14.67 -13.25 12.02
C MET A 32 15.30 -12.75 10.72
N VAL A 33 15.84 -13.66 9.88
CA VAL A 33 16.45 -13.29 8.59
C VAL A 33 15.44 -12.57 7.70
N SER A 34 14.23 -13.12 7.56
CA SER A 34 13.19 -12.52 6.73
C SER A 34 12.73 -11.15 7.24
N ILE A 35 12.56 -10.98 8.56
CA ILE A 35 12.22 -9.68 9.15
C ILE A 35 13.39 -8.69 8.99
N THR A 36 14.65 -9.13 9.12
CA THR A 36 15.82 -8.27 8.87
C THR A 36 15.86 -7.79 7.41
N LEU A 37 15.61 -8.66 6.44
CA LEU A 37 15.54 -8.26 5.02
C LEU A 37 14.39 -7.28 4.77
N GLY A 38 13.23 -7.51 5.40
CA GLY A 38 12.11 -6.57 5.38
C GLY A 38 12.47 -5.21 6.00
N LEU A 39 13.19 -5.20 7.12
CA LEU A 39 13.66 -3.97 7.77
C LEU A 39 14.65 -3.20 6.90
N VAL A 40 15.57 -3.89 6.21
CA VAL A 40 16.47 -3.25 5.23
C VAL A 40 15.67 -2.60 4.12
N ALA A 41 14.65 -3.27 3.58
CA ALA A 41 13.77 -2.68 2.58
C ALA A 41 13.09 -1.42 3.11
N ASN A 42 12.53 -1.44 4.33
CA ASN A 42 11.94 -0.24 4.96
C ASN A 42 12.92 0.94 4.97
N PHE A 43 14.17 0.75 5.41
CA PHE A 43 15.18 1.81 5.43
C PHE A 43 15.52 2.31 4.02
N VAL A 44 15.68 1.40 3.05
CA VAL A 44 15.97 1.76 1.66
C VAL A 44 14.87 2.65 1.07
N ILE A 45 13.60 2.32 1.32
CA ILE A 45 12.46 3.13 0.86
C ILE A 45 12.41 4.48 1.57
N LEU A 46 12.62 4.49 2.89
CA LEU A 46 12.65 5.73 3.68
C LEU A 46 13.78 6.67 3.25
N LEU A 47 14.88 6.18 2.69
CA LEU A 47 15.99 7.03 2.21
C LEU A 47 15.86 7.44 0.73
N GLY A 48 14.90 6.86 0.01
CA GLY A 48 14.70 7.09 -1.42
C GLY A 48 14.56 8.58 -1.75
N CYS A 49 15.36 9.05 -2.71
CA CYS A 49 15.39 10.45 -3.18
C CYS A 49 15.68 11.53 -2.12
N MET A 50 16.24 11.17 -0.96
CA MET A 50 16.72 12.15 0.04
C MET A 50 17.94 12.96 -0.45
N SER A 51 18.70 12.43 -1.41
CA SER A 51 19.94 13.03 -1.91
C SER A 51 20.29 12.54 -3.32
N PRO A 52 21.25 13.20 -4.00
CA PRO A 52 21.75 12.73 -5.30
C PRO A 52 22.22 11.27 -5.28
N ALA A 53 22.86 10.84 -4.18
CA ALA A 53 23.35 9.48 -4.00
C ALA A 53 22.22 8.43 -3.89
N THR A 54 21.04 8.84 -3.41
CA THR A 54 19.88 7.95 -3.24
C THR A 54 18.82 8.10 -4.33
N LYS A 55 19.10 8.90 -5.37
CA LYS A 55 18.22 9.07 -6.54
C LYS A 55 17.89 7.74 -7.21
N SER A 56 18.86 6.82 -7.33
CA SER A 56 18.67 5.52 -7.99
C SER A 56 17.59 4.64 -7.35
N ILE A 57 17.20 4.96 -6.10
CA ILE A 57 16.19 4.27 -5.30
C ILE A 57 14.83 4.97 -5.41
N TYR A 58 14.60 5.74 -6.48
CA TYR A 58 13.31 6.38 -6.71
C TYR A 58 12.18 5.34 -6.85
N MET A 59 11.00 5.68 -6.36
CA MET A 59 9.78 4.91 -6.50
C MET A 59 9.06 5.24 -7.79
N PHE A 60 9.00 6.52 -8.18
CA PHE A 60 8.31 6.97 -9.38
C PHE A 60 9.13 7.99 -10.16
N ARG A 61 8.92 8.03 -11.48
CA ARG A 61 9.53 8.98 -12.39
C ARG A 61 8.45 9.71 -13.17
N VAL A 62 8.46 11.03 -13.14
CA VAL A 62 7.57 11.90 -13.93
C VAL A 62 8.41 12.62 -14.98
N SER A 63 7.95 12.65 -16.23
CA SER A 63 8.60 13.34 -17.35
C SER A 63 7.99 14.72 -17.54
N SER A 64 8.82 15.76 -17.68
CA SER A 64 8.33 17.13 -17.99
C SER A 64 7.64 17.19 -19.33
N GLN A 65 8.17 16.49 -20.34
CA GLN A 65 7.56 16.41 -21.65
C GLN A 65 6.17 15.78 -21.57
N ASN A 66 6.00 14.67 -20.82
CA ASN A 66 4.68 14.05 -20.67
C ASN A 66 3.71 14.97 -19.92
N LEU A 67 4.20 15.76 -18.97
CA LEU A 67 3.38 16.72 -18.23
C LEU A 67 2.93 17.88 -19.13
N VAL A 68 3.83 18.41 -19.96
CA VAL A 68 3.51 19.42 -20.99
C VAL A 68 2.49 18.86 -21.97
N ASP A 69 2.75 17.68 -22.54
CA ASP A 69 1.86 17.07 -23.53
C ASP A 69 0.48 16.80 -22.92
N ALA A 70 0.43 16.32 -21.68
CA ALA A 70 -0.81 16.12 -20.95
C ALA A 70 -1.58 17.42 -20.75
N ALA A 71 -0.89 18.48 -20.29
CA ALA A 71 -1.47 19.80 -20.13
C ALA A 71 -2.04 20.35 -21.44
N THR A 72 -1.34 20.17 -22.57
CA THR A 72 -1.79 20.65 -23.89
C THR A 72 -2.93 19.82 -24.49
N ASN A 73 -3.04 18.54 -24.11
CA ASN A 73 -4.14 17.69 -24.55
C ASN A 73 -5.43 18.02 -23.80
N VAL A 74 -5.32 18.33 -22.51
CA VAL A 74 -6.46 18.63 -21.65
C VAL A 74 -6.87 20.11 -21.75
N THR A 75 -5.89 21.02 -21.81
CA THR A 75 -6.12 22.46 -21.97
C THR A 75 -5.66 22.88 -23.37
N ARG A 76 -6.47 23.66 -24.10
CA ARG A 76 -6.17 24.11 -25.47
C ARG A 76 -5.00 25.12 -25.55
N VAL A 77 -4.10 25.10 -24.58
CA VAL A 77 -2.91 25.94 -24.47
C VAL A 77 -1.78 25.30 -25.28
N SER A 78 -0.94 26.14 -25.91
CA SER A 78 0.19 25.68 -26.71
C SER A 78 1.27 25.02 -25.84
N ALA A 79 1.91 23.98 -26.36
CA ALA A 79 3.07 23.36 -25.71
C ALA A 79 4.23 24.34 -25.53
N GLU A 80 4.36 25.32 -26.44
CA GLU A 80 5.41 26.33 -26.38
C GLU A 80 5.25 27.27 -25.18
N ASP A 81 4.01 27.58 -24.79
CA ASP A 81 3.73 28.47 -23.65
C ASP A 81 4.02 27.79 -22.30
N LEU A 82 4.00 26.45 -22.27
CA LEU A 82 4.24 25.64 -21.07
C LEU A 82 5.66 25.11 -20.96
N ARG A 83 6.41 25.07 -22.06
CA ARG A 83 7.83 24.71 -22.08
C ARG A 83 8.65 25.84 -21.51
N LEU A 84 9.09 25.68 -20.26
CA LEU A 84 10.10 26.54 -19.65
C LEU A 84 11.47 25.87 -19.79
N ASP A 85 12.50 26.66 -20.14
CA ASP A 85 13.90 26.19 -20.20
C ASP A 85 14.39 25.66 -18.85
N GLU A 86 13.75 26.08 -17.76
CA GLU A 86 14.05 25.63 -16.40
C GLU A 86 13.40 24.30 -16.01
N LEU A 87 12.61 23.64 -16.87
CA LEU A 87 12.05 22.33 -16.52
C LEU A 87 13.11 21.23 -16.59
N PRO A 88 13.17 20.30 -15.60
CA PRO A 88 14.03 19.14 -15.69
C PRO A 88 13.52 18.17 -16.74
N ASN A 89 14.36 17.24 -17.20
CA ASN A 89 13.90 16.11 -18.01
C ASN A 89 12.94 15.23 -17.21
N HIS A 90 13.33 14.92 -15.97
CA HIS A 90 12.61 14.01 -15.09
C HIS A 90 12.63 14.45 -13.63
N TRP A 91 11.50 14.25 -12.95
CA TRP A 91 11.41 14.21 -11.50
C TRP A 91 11.41 12.76 -11.04
N TYR A 92 12.19 12.48 -10.01
CA TYR A 92 12.34 11.18 -9.38
C TYR A 92 11.83 11.27 -7.94
N TRP A 93 10.75 10.57 -7.66
CA TRP A 93 10.04 10.61 -6.38
C TRP A 93 10.47 9.45 -5.48
N GLY A 94 10.78 9.74 -4.22
CA GLY A 94 10.95 8.76 -3.15
C GLY A 94 10.29 9.27 -1.87
N LEU A 95 10.20 8.45 -0.82
CA LEU A 95 9.48 8.87 0.39
C LEU A 95 10.12 10.03 1.16
N SER A 96 11.40 10.34 0.92
CA SER A 96 12.14 11.40 1.62
C SER A 96 12.50 12.61 0.76
N GLY A 97 12.01 12.65 -0.47
CA GLY A 97 12.23 13.81 -1.32
C GLY A 97 11.97 13.56 -2.79
N VAL A 98 12.21 14.61 -3.55
CA VAL A 98 12.09 14.62 -5.00
C VAL A 98 13.40 15.09 -5.60
N CYS A 99 13.95 14.31 -6.53
CA CYS A 99 15.17 14.65 -7.25
C CYS A 99 14.86 15.03 -8.70
N MET A 100 15.44 16.11 -9.17
CA MET A 100 15.30 16.65 -10.52
C MET A 100 16.58 16.40 -11.31
N LEU A 101 16.44 16.03 -12.58
CA LEU A 101 17.56 15.91 -13.52
C LEU A 101 17.36 16.87 -14.69
N TYR A 102 18.17 17.93 -14.76
CA TYR A 102 18.12 18.91 -15.83
C TYR A 102 18.80 18.43 -17.12
N PRO A 103 18.37 18.93 -18.29
CA PRO A 103 19.09 18.69 -19.53
C PRO A 103 20.52 19.25 -19.46
N GLY A 104 21.49 18.44 -19.87
CA GLY A 104 22.92 18.81 -19.86
C GLY A 104 23.63 18.68 -18.52
N ASP A 105 22.89 18.57 -17.40
CA ASP A 105 23.47 18.47 -16.06
C ASP A 105 23.56 16.99 -15.62
N GLY A 106 24.78 16.53 -15.32
CA GLY A 106 25.01 15.15 -14.86
C GLY A 106 24.64 14.91 -13.38
N THR A 107 24.51 15.98 -12.59
CA THR A 107 24.22 15.91 -11.15
C THR A 107 22.76 16.26 -10.88
N PRO A 108 21.98 15.35 -10.26
CA PRO A 108 20.60 15.66 -9.90
C PRO A 108 20.53 16.65 -8.73
N VAL A 109 19.54 17.53 -8.74
CA VAL A 109 19.22 18.44 -7.64
C VAL A 109 18.07 17.83 -6.85
N CYS A 110 18.22 17.62 -5.54
CA CYS A 110 17.20 16.96 -4.73
C CYS A 110 16.66 17.88 -3.65
N GLU A 111 15.35 17.95 -3.55
CA GLU A 111 14.63 18.63 -2.47
C GLU A 111 14.17 17.59 -1.45
N ARG A 112 14.56 17.82 -0.19
CA ARG A 112 14.20 16.94 0.92
C ARG A 112 12.82 17.33 1.45
N SER A 113 11.91 16.38 1.44
CA SER A 113 10.58 16.54 2.02
C SER A 113 10.07 15.17 2.45
N PHE A 114 9.64 15.08 3.71
CA PHE A 114 9.24 13.82 4.33
C PHE A 114 7.96 14.05 5.15
N PRO A 115 6.77 13.70 4.62
CA PRO A 115 6.50 13.14 3.28
C PRO A 115 6.61 14.17 2.12
N PRO A 116 6.88 13.74 0.87
CA PRO A 116 6.86 14.60 -0.31
C PRO A 116 5.41 14.91 -0.72
N THR A 117 4.87 16.04 -0.27
CA THR A 117 3.48 16.43 -0.53
C THR A 117 3.36 17.51 -1.60
N PHE A 118 4.24 17.47 -2.60
CA PHE A 118 4.32 18.48 -3.64
C PHE A 118 3.15 18.36 -4.63
N THR A 119 2.50 19.48 -4.90
CA THR A 119 1.55 19.62 -6.02
C THR A 119 2.29 19.76 -7.35
N THR A 120 1.57 19.66 -8.47
CA THR A 120 2.14 19.92 -9.80
C THR A 120 2.70 21.34 -9.90
N GLU A 121 2.01 22.33 -9.31
CA GLU A 121 2.50 23.71 -9.24
C GLU A 121 3.79 23.80 -8.43
N ASP A 122 3.84 23.18 -7.25
CA ASP A 122 5.06 23.14 -6.43
C ASP A 122 6.23 22.49 -7.16
N MET A 123 5.98 21.43 -7.94
CA MET A 123 7.01 20.77 -8.75
C MET A 123 7.62 21.68 -9.81
N ILE A 124 6.79 22.51 -10.44
CA ILE A 124 7.24 23.47 -11.46
C ILE A 124 7.96 24.64 -10.80
N ALA A 125 7.44 25.16 -9.69
CA ALA A 125 8.10 26.20 -8.90
C ALA A 125 9.47 25.74 -8.38
N MET A 126 9.54 24.51 -7.87
CA MET A 126 10.77 23.84 -7.45
C MET A 126 11.77 23.70 -8.60
N ALA A 127 11.33 23.33 -9.79
CA ALA A 127 12.18 23.24 -10.97
C ALA A 127 12.77 24.61 -11.36
N VAL A 128 11.93 25.64 -11.41
CA VAL A 128 12.36 27.01 -11.71
C VAL A 128 13.38 27.50 -10.68
N LYS A 129 13.09 27.31 -9.38
CA LYS A 129 14.00 27.67 -8.29
C LYS A 129 15.31 26.90 -8.37
N GLY A 130 15.25 25.59 -8.59
CA GLY A 130 16.41 24.72 -8.65
C GLY A 130 17.36 25.04 -9.81
N LYS A 131 16.84 25.57 -10.94
CA LYS A 131 17.68 25.99 -12.07
C LYS A 131 18.22 27.41 -11.94
N LEU A 132 17.41 28.35 -11.45
CA LEU A 132 17.79 29.77 -11.34
C LEU A 132 18.60 30.08 -10.06
N GLY A 133 18.56 29.19 -9.07
CA GLY A 133 19.28 29.32 -7.81
C GLY A 133 18.43 29.95 -6.70
N ASP A 134 18.84 29.71 -5.44
CA ASP A 134 18.09 30.07 -4.23
C ASP A 134 17.94 31.59 -4.01
N GLU A 135 18.76 32.42 -4.66
CA GLU A 135 18.70 33.89 -4.58
C GLU A 135 17.64 34.51 -5.51
N THR A 136 16.97 33.68 -6.32
CA THR A 136 15.92 34.15 -7.24
C THR A 136 14.71 34.66 -6.46
N SER A 137 14.25 35.86 -6.78
CA SER A 137 13.09 36.44 -6.12
C SER A 137 11.80 35.66 -6.39
N GLU A 138 10.94 35.53 -5.39
CA GLU A 138 9.63 34.87 -5.51
C GLU A 138 8.77 35.45 -6.64
N SER A 139 8.86 36.76 -6.88
CA SER A 139 8.16 37.44 -7.97
C SER A 139 8.61 36.99 -9.37
N THR A 140 9.88 36.59 -9.51
CA THR A 140 10.41 36.03 -10.76
C THR A 140 9.91 34.60 -10.98
N ILE A 141 9.89 33.79 -9.92
CA ILE A 141 9.34 32.44 -9.96
C ILE A 141 7.85 32.48 -10.31
N ALA A 142 7.06 33.29 -9.58
CA ALA A 142 5.62 33.47 -9.83
C ALA A 142 5.32 33.90 -11.27
N ARG A 143 6.15 34.77 -11.85
CA ARG A 143 6.00 35.20 -13.24
C ARG A 143 6.21 34.06 -14.23
N LYS A 144 7.23 33.21 -14.01
CA LYS A 144 7.56 32.08 -14.88
C LYS A 144 6.53 30.95 -14.80
N ILE A 145 5.98 30.69 -13.61
CA ILE A 145 4.99 29.62 -13.42
C ILE A 145 3.56 30.05 -13.79
N LYS A 146 3.31 31.35 -14.03
CA LYS A 146 1.97 31.88 -14.33
C LYS A 146 1.22 31.15 -15.47
N PRO A 147 1.85 30.75 -16.60
CA PRO A 147 1.16 29.97 -17.62
C PRO A 147 0.65 28.63 -17.07
N TRP A 148 1.46 27.99 -16.23
CA TRP A 148 1.10 26.72 -15.57
C TRP A 148 -0.02 26.89 -14.55
N THR A 149 -0.01 27.95 -13.75
CA THR A 149 -1.10 28.18 -12.77
C THR A 149 -2.44 28.41 -13.46
N GLN A 150 -2.43 29.13 -14.59
CA GLN A 150 -3.64 29.33 -15.40
C GLN A 150 -4.16 28.05 -16.05
N VAL A 151 -3.26 27.15 -16.46
CA VAL A 151 -3.62 25.84 -17.02
C VAL A 151 -4.15 24.90 -15.94
N LEU A 152 -3.49 24.84 -14.79
CA LEU A 152 -3.91 23.99 -13.68
C LEU A 152 -5.29 24.42 -13.13
N ALA A 153 -5.57 25.72 -13.10
CA ALA A 153 -6.89 26.24 -12.72
C ALA A 153 -8.03 25.84 -13.70
N GLN A 154 -7.73 25.55 -14.97
CA GLN A 154 -8.75 25.12 -15.94
C GLN A 154 -9.16 23.65 -15.75
N VAL A 155 -8.33 22.86 -15.07
CA VAL A 155 -8.51 21.41 -14.89
C VAL A 155 -8.72 21.04 -13.43
N GLU A 156 -8.85 22.03 -12.55
CA GLU A 156 -8.95 21.84 -11.10
C GLU A 156 -10.16 20.97 -10.73
N ASP A 157 -11.29 21.16 -11.40
CA ASP A 157 -12.52 20.38 -11.18
C ASP A 157 -12.46 18.95 -11.77
N ASP A 158 -11.58 18.72 -12.75
CA ASP A 158 -11.42 17.43 -13.44
C ASP A 158 -10.38 16.52 -12.76
N VAL A 159 -9.63 17.06 -11.80
CA VAL A 159 -8.51 16.41 -11.12
C VAL A 159 -8.84 16.22 -9.64
N PRO A 160 -8.45 15.10 -8.98
CA PRO A 160 -8.65 14.95 -7.55
C PRO A 160 -7.99 16.08 -6.74
N PRO A 161 -8.60 16.49 -5.61
CA PRO A 161 -8.06 17.57 -4.80
C PRO A 161 -6.69 17.22 -4.23
N SER A 162 -5.74 18.16 -4.28
CA SER A 162 -4.36 17.99 -3.80
C SER A 162 -4.29 17.51 -2.34
N ALA A 163 -5.21 17.97 -1.49
CA ALA A 163 -5.32 17.56 -0.09
C ALA A 163 -5.50 16.03 0.07
N ARG A 164 -6.14 15.37 -0.90
CA ARG A 164 -6.28 13.91 -0.89
C ARG A 164 -4.93 13.24 -1.10
N SER A 165 -4.19 13.63 -2.14
CA SER A 165 -2.83 13.11 -2.39
C SER A 165 -1.90 13.35 -1.20
N GLU A 166 -1.94 14.56 -0.62
CA GLU A 166 -1.18 14.91 0.58
C GLU A 166 -1.48 13.97 1.77
N SER A 167 -2.76 13.74 2.05
CA SER A 167 -3.20 12.87 3.14
C SER A 167 -2.75 11.42 2.95
N LEU A 168 -2.77 10.94 1.70
CA LEU A 168 -2.33 9.58 1.34
C LEU A 168 -0.81 9.44 1.49
N PHE A 169 0.00 10.42 1.09
CA PHE A 169 1.44 10.41 1.32
C PHE A 169 1.80 10.43 2.81
N LYS A 170 1.12 11.28 3.60
CA LYS A 170 1.27 11.31 5.07
C LYS A 170 0.94 9.97 5.70
N ALA A 171 -0.19 9.37 5.32
CA ALA A 171 -0.60 8.06 5.81
C ALA A 171 0.40 6.96 5.39
N ALA A 172 0.88 6.97 4.15
CA ALA A 172 1.87 6.00 3.66
C ALA A 172 3.19 6.07 4.44
N VAL A 173 3.69 7.28 4.68
CA VAL A 173 4.90 7.49 5.49
C VAL A 173 4.67 7.04 6.93
N ALA A 174 3.53 7.38 7.54
CA ALA A 174 3.19 6.93 8.89
C ALA A 174 3.16 5.41 9.00
N LEU A 175 2.51 4.71 8.06
CA LEU A 175 2.49 3.25 8.01
C LEU A 175 3.88 2.65 7.80
N THR A 176 4.73 3.28 6.99
CA THR A 176 6.12 2.85 6.79
C THR A 176 6.95 3.02 8.06
N LEU A 177 6.77 4.11 8.80
CA LEU A 177 7.42 4.32 10.09
C LEU A 177 6.95 3.31 11.14
N ILE A 178 5.64 3.09 11.25
CA ILE A 178 5.06 2.07 12.15
C ILE A 178 5.65 0.70 11.81
N SER A 179 5.65 0.33 10.53
CA SER A 179 6.26 -0.92 10.05
C SER A 179 7.73 -1.03 10.44
N THR A 180 8.49 0.06 10.32
CA THR A 180 9.92 0.08 10.68
C THR A 180 10.12 -0.13 12.18
N ILE A 181 9.32 0.55 13.00
CA ILE A 181 9.34 0.40 14.46
C ILE A 181 8.96 -1.03 14.85
N LEU A 182 7.90 -1.60 14.27
CA LEU A 182 7.48 -2.97 14.54
C LEU A 182 8.57 -3.98 14.18
N SER A 183 9.18 -3.87 13.00
CA SER A 183 10.33 -4.69 12.60
C SER A 183 11.50 -4.56 13.59
N PHE A 184 11.80 -3.34 14.06
CA PHE A 184 12.86 -3.08 15.04
C PHE A 184 12.57 -3.64 16.43
N LEU A 185 11.31 -3.67 16.86
CA LEU A 185 10.88 -4.25 18.14
C LEU A 185 10.83 -5.79 18.10
N VAL A 186 10.35 -6.36 16.99
CA VAL A 186 10.20 -7.81 16.83
C VAL A 186 11.53 -8.53 16.81
N LEU A 187 12.59 -7.93 16.23
CA LEU A 187 13.90 -8.56 16.14
C LEU A 187 14.53 -8.86 17.52
N PRO A 188 14.72 -7.90 18.44
CA PRO A 188 15.20 -8.17 19.80
C PRO A 188 14.31 -9.14 20.55
N LEU A 189 12.98 -9.02 20.43
CA LEU A 189 12.06 -9.94 21.08
C LEU A 189 12.24 -11.38 20.57
N ALA A 190 12.41 -11.57 19.26
CA ALA A 190 12.70 -12.87 18.66
C ALA A 190 14.05 -13.44 19.13
N VAL A 191 15.08 -12.59 19.30
CA VAL A 191 16.38 -13.00 19.85
C VAL A 191 16.25 -13.41 21.33
N LEU A 192 15.58 -12.59 22.14
CA LEU A 192 15.35 -12.86 23.57
C LEU A 192 14.52 -14.13 23.78
N SER A 193 13.63 -14.47 22.84
CA SER A 193 12.87 -15.71 22.85
C SER A 193 13.73 -16.98 22.77
N LEU A 194 14.92 -16.87 22.17
CA LEU A 194 15.87 -17.98 22.05
C LEU A 194 16.70 -18.18 23.32
N SER A 195 16.74 -17.19 24.21
CA SER A 195 17.57 -17.19 25.43
C SER A 195 16.72 -17.04 26.71
N LEU A 196 16.34 -15.81 27.06
CA LEU A 196 15.77 -15.42 28.35
C LEU A 196 14.25 -15.63 28.45
N LEU A 197 13.53 -15.50 27.34
CA LEU A 197 12.07 -15.58 27.28
C LEU A 197 11.57 -16.92 26.75
N ARG A 198 12.44 -17.94 26.75
CA ARG A 198 12.14 -19.27 26.25
C ARG A 198 10.93 -19.87 26.97
N GLY A 199 9.93 -20.32 26.20
CA GLY A 199 8.65 -20.80 26.73
C GLY A 199 7.69 -19.74 27.32
N LYS A 200 8.10 -18.47 27.47
CA LYS A 200 7.24 -17.38 27.98
C LYS A 200 6.49 -16.64 26.88
N LEU A 201 7.15 -16.36 25.75
CA LEU A 201 6.50 -15.77 24.58
C LEU A 201 6.18 -16.85 23.54
N GLN A 202 4.89 -17.03 23.28
CA GLN A 202 4.43 -17.98 22.27
C GLN A 202 4.63 -17.41 20.86
N ARG A 203 4.95 -18.29 19.90
CA ARG A 203 5.37 -17.87 18.55
C ARG A 203 4.29 -17.16 17.74
N TRP A 204 3.02 -17.52 17.98
CA TRP A 204 1.90 -16.87 17.31
C TRP A 204 1.86 -15.36 17.55
N ALA A 205 2.38 -14.88 18.70
CA ALA A 205 2.49 -13.45 18.97
C ALA A 205 3.44 -12.75 17.98
N TYR A 206 4.59 -13.36 17.66
CA TYR A 206 5.50 -12.82 16.64
C TYR A 206 4.88 -12.82 15.25
N TYR A 207 4.14 -13.88 14.90
CA TYR A 207 3.43 -13.94 13.64
C TYR A 207 2.31 -12.90 13.54
N GLY A 208 1.60 -12.64 14.64
CA GLY A 208 0.60 -11.58 14.72
C GLY A 208 1.22 -10.19 14.51
N ILE A 209 2.34 -9.89 15.19
CA ILE A 209 3.04 -8.61 14.98
C ILE A 209 3.58 -8.50 13.54
N ALA A 210 4.18 -9.57 13.01
CA ALA A 210 4.67 -9.62 11.64
C ALA A 210 3.54 -9.46 10.61
N MET A 211 2.33 -9.96 10.89
CA MET A 211 1.16 -9.77 10.05
C MET A 211 0.70 -8.30 10.03
N ILE A 212 0.67 -7.64 11.20
CA ILE A 212 0.36 -6.20 11.29
C ILE A 212 1.43 -5.39 10.55
N ASP A 213 2.71 -5.71 10.76
CA ASP A 213 3.84 -5.08 10.09
C ASP A 213 3.75 -5.22 8.56
N THR A 214 3.48 -6.43 8.08
CA THR A 214 3.31 -6.71 6.64
C THR A 214 2.15 -5.93 6.05
N THR A 215 1.00 -5.91 6.73
CA THR A 215 -0.20 -5.19 6.29
C THR A 215 0.05 -3.69 6.27
N ALA A 216 0.72 -3.13 7.28
CA ALA A 216 1.09 -1.73 7.32
C ALA A 216 2.01 -1.36 6.14
N PHE A 217 3.04 -2.17 5.86
CA PHE A 217 3.97 -1.87 4.77
C PHE A 217 3.35 -2.05 3.37
N LEU A 218 2.50 -3.07 3.19
CA LEU A 218 1.71 -3.23 1.98
C LEU A 218 0.73 -2.07 1.79
N GLY A 219 0.03 -1.67 2.85
CA GLY A 219 -0.86 -0.52 2.87
C GLY A 219 -0.14 0.76 2.48
N ALA A 220 1.08 0.98 3.00
CA ALA A 220 1.92 2.09 2.57
C ALA A 220 2.18 2.07 1.06
N GLY A 221 2.58 0.93 0.50
CA GLY A 221 2.80 0.79 -0.95
C GLY A 221 1.57 1.15 -1.78
N ILE A 222 0.39 0.66 -1.39
CA ILE A 222 -0.89 0.95 -2.05
C ILE A 222 -1.22 2.45 -1.95
N LEU A 223 -1.08 3.05 -0.76
CA LEU A 223 -1.36 4.47 -0.55
C LEU A 223 -0.44 5.36 -1.39
N VAL A 224 0.84 5.03 -1.54
CA VAL A 224 1.75 5.81 -2.39
C VAL A 224 1.32 5.76 -3.87
N ILE A 225 0.83 4.61 -4.35
CA ILE A 225 0.32 4.49 -5.73
C ILE A 225 -0.86 5.45 -5.93
N TYR A 226 -1.84 5.42 -5.02
CA TYR A 226 -2.98 6.33 -5.08
C TYR A 226 -2.57 7.79 -4.92
N ALA A 227 -1.64 8.09 -4.02
CA ALA A 227 -1.16 9.44 -3.81
C ALA A 227 -0.49 10.02 -5.07
N MET A 228 0.32 9.22 -5.78
CA MET A 228 0.91 9.63 -7.05
C MET A 228 -0.13 9.83 -8.15
N ASN A 229 -1.10 8.93 -8.26
CA ASN A 229 -2.16 8.98 -9.26
C ASN A 229 -3.09 10.19 -9.03
N ASP A 230 -3.47 10.45 -7.78
CA ASP A 230 -4.35 11.56 -7.39
C ASP A 230 -3.61 12.91 -7.35
N GLY A 231 -2.27 12.92 -7.37
CA GLY A 231 -1.44 14.12 -7.25
C GLY A 231 -0.68 14.45 -8.54
N PRO A 232 0.67 14.41 -8.55
CA PRO A 232 1.50 14.82 -9.69
C PRO A 232 1.21 14.14 -11.03
N ARG A 233 0.65 12.93 -11.02
CA ARG A 233 0.36 12.15 -12.23
C ARG A 233 -1.07 12.35 -12.73
N SER A 234 -1.94 12.97 -11.95
CA SER A 234 -3.37 13.08 -12.25
C SER A 234 -3.64 13.67 -13.64
N LEU A 235 -2.93 14.76 -13.98
CA LEU A 235 -3.04 15.40 -15.30
C LEU A 235 -2.60 14.46 -16.45
N ILE A 236 -1.52 13.71 -16.24
CA ILE A 236 -1.03 12.73 -17.20
C ILE A 236 -2.04 11.59 -17.38
N GLN A 237 -2.68 11.13 -16.30
CA GLN A 237 -3.73 10.12 -16.36
C GLN A 237 -4.98 10.63 -17.08
N LEU A 238 -5.40 11.86 -16.76
CA LEU A 238 -6.55 12.52 -17.39
C LEU A 238 -6.36 12.66 -18.90
N SER A 239 -5.13 12.97 -19.34
CA SER A 239 -4.80 13.10 -20.77
C SER A 239 -4.77 11.79 -21.56
N GLY A 240 -4.79 10.62 -20.89
CA GLY A 240 -4.73 9.31 -21.54
C GLY A 240 -3.37 8.93 -22.16
N ILE A 241 -2.33 9.77 -22.06
CA ILE A 241 -1.01 9.54 -22.65
C ILE A 241 -0.32 8.28 -22.08
N ASP A 242 -0.66 7.89 -20.85
CA ASP A 242 0.04 6.85 -20.09
C ASP A 242 -0.60 5.44 -20.17
N GLN A 243 -1.65 5.24 -20.99
CA GLN A 243 -2.48 4.01 -21.02
C GLN A 243 -1.79 2.72 -21.51
N GLY A 244 -0.45 2.64 -21.53
CA GLY A 244 0.25 1.42 -21.96
C GLY A 244 1.70 1.23 -21.52
N ASN A 245 2.28 2.13 -20.72
CA ASN A 245 3.73 2.09 -20.43
C ASN A 245 4.08 2.27 -18.93
N GLU A 246 3.48 1.46 -18.06
CA GLU A 246 3.77 1.48 -16.61
C GLU A 246 5.26 1.29 -16.29
N ARG A 247 6.02 0.61 -17.17
CA ARG A 247 7.47 0.40 -17.04
C ARG A 247 8.29 1.68 -17.09
N THR A 248 7.78 2.76 -17.68
CA THR A 248 8.51 4.03 -17.73
C THR A 248 8.32 4.89 -16.48
N PHE A 249 7.27 4.63 -15.71
CA PHE A 249 6.88 5.40 -14.54
C PHE A 249 7.42 4.82 -13.22
N ILE A 250 7.42 3.50 -13.08
CA ILE A 250 7.81 2.81 -11.84
C ILE A 250 9.34 2.67 -11.76
N GLY A 251 9.89 2.96 -10.57
CA GLY A 251 11.33 2.91 -10.29
C GLY A 251 11.78 1.73 -9.41
N PRO A 252 13.10 1.55 -9.23
CA PRO A 252 13.69 0.50 -8.40
C PRO A 252 13.17 0.49 -6.95
N GLY A 253 12.94 1.67 -6.36
CA GLY A 253 12.41 1.79 -5.00
C GLY A 253 11.04 1.13 -4.86
N PHE A 254 10.19 1.21 -5.88
CA PHE A 254 8.89 0.53 -5.85
C PHE A 254 9.05 -0.99 -5.74
N TYR A 255 9.95 -1.58 -6.53
CA TYR A 255 10.23 -3.03 -6.46
C TYR A 255 10.82 -3.43 -5.10
N VAL A 256 11.68 -2.59 -4.51
CA VAL A 256 12.23 -2.84 -3.17
C VAL A 256 11.11 -2.84 -2.11
N LEU A 257 10.11 -1.98 -2.23
CA LEU A 257 8.96 -1.96 -1.32
C LEU A 257 8.23 -3.31 -1.36
N PHE A 258 7.86 -3.79 -2.56
CA PHE A 258 7.16 -5.07 -2.70
C PHE A 258 8.04 -6.27 -2.34
N ALA A 259 9.34 -6.21 -2.59
CA ALA A 259 10.28 -7.22 -2.11
C ALA A 259 10.31 -7.27 -0.57
N GLY A 260 10.31 -6.12 0.10
CA GLY A 260 10.21 -6.03 1.56
C GLY A 260 8.91 -6.64 2.09
N VAL A 261 7.76 -6.35 1.45
CA VAL A 261 6.48 -7.01 1.77
C VAL A 261 6.59 -8.52 1.59
N LEU A 262 7.18 -8.98 0.48
CA LEU A 262 7.34 -10.40 0.19
C LEU A 262 8.21 -11.11 1.24
N PHE A 263 9.33 -10.53 1.66
CA PHE A 263 10.16 -11.10 2.73
C PHE A 263 9.37 -11.24 4.04
N LYS A 264 8.56 -10.23 4.39
CA LYS A 264 7.71 -10.27 5.57
C LYS A 264 6.60 -11.32 5.43
N LEU A 265 5.96 -11.45 4.27
CA LEU A 265 4.99 -12.51 3.98
C LEU A 265 5.60 -13.90 4.09
N ILE A 266 6.80 -14.12 3.55
CA ILE A 266 7.52 -15.40 3.65
C ILE A 266 7.85 -15.74 5.11
N SER A 267 8.09 -14.73 5.96
CA SER A 267 8.31 -14.94 7.40
C SER A 267 7.08 -15.53 8.11
N ILE A 268 5.87 -15.20 7.62
CA ILE A 268 4.59 -15.68 8.15
C ILE A 268 3.95 -16.77 7.28
N GLY A 269 4.59 -17.23 6.20
CA GLY A 269 3.94 -17.98 5.12
C GLY A 269 3.13 -19.20 5.56
N ILE A 270 3.66 -20.00 6.51
CA ILE A 270 2.92 -21.15 7.07
C ILE A 270 1.72 -20.71 7.91
N PHE A 271 1.85 -19.63 8.67
CA PHE A 271 0.75 -19.02 9.42
C PHE A 271 -0.30 -18.41 8.48
N PHE A 272 0.13 -17.78 7.38
CA PHE A 272 -0.73 -17.17 6.39
C PHE A 272 -1.59 -18.19 5.64
N THR A 273 -1.01 -19.33 5.22
CA THR A 273 -1.78 -20.42 4.61
C THR A 273 -2.85 -20.93 5.57
N ILE A 274 -2.53 -21.09 6.85
CA ILE A 274 -3.49 -21.58 7.86
C ILE A 274 -4.56 -20.53 8.16
N ALA A 275 -4.18 -19.27 8.38
CA ALA A 275 -5.13 -18.17 8.60
C ALA A 275 -6.06 -17.97 7.41
N PHE A 276 -5.53 -18.07 6.18
CA PHE A 276 -6.33 -17.98 4.95
C PHE A 276 -7.31 -19.15 4.81
N ILE A 277 -6.87 -20.38 5.11
CA ILE A 277 -7.77 -21.54 5.18
C ILE A 277 -8.86 -21.33 6.24
N ILE A 278 -8.52 -20.82 7.43
CA ILE A 278 -9.49 -20.53 8.49
C ILE A 278 -10.52 -19.49 8.03
N VAL A 279 -10.08 -18.40 7.39
CA VAL A 279 -10.98 -17.36 6.88
C VAL A 279 -11.91 -17.94 5.80
N ILE A 280 -11.40 -18.75 4.88
CA ILE A 280 -12.24 -19.45 3.88
C ILE A 280 -13.26 -20.35 4.56
N LEU A 281 -12.85 -21.12 5.58
CA LEU A 281 -13.75 -21.98 6.33
C LEU A 281 -14.83 -21.19 7.09
N ILE A 282 -14.49 -20.04 7.65
CA ILE A 282 -15.45 -19.14 8.31
C ILE A 282 -16.44 -18.58 7.28
N VAL A 283 -15.96 -18.09 6.14
CA VAL A 283 -16.83 -17.59 5.06
C VAL A 283 -17.75 -18.69 4.56
N PHE A 284 -17.22 -19.90 4.36
CA PHE A 284 -18.00 -21.07 3.96
C PHE A 284 -19.05 -21.45 5.02
N ALA A 285 -18.70 -21.42 6.31
CA ALA A 285 -19.63 -21.67 7.40
C ALA A 285 -20.75 -20.62 7.43
N ILE A 286 -20.42 -19.34 7.27
CA ILE A 286 -21.41 -18.25 7.18
C ILE A 286 -22.35 -18.48 6.00
N ILE A 287 -21.82 -18.79 4.81
CA ILE A 287 -22.63 -19.08 3.61
C ILE A 287 -23.54 -20.29 3.83
N SER A 288 -23.03 -21.34 4.47
CA SER A 288 -23.80 -22.56 4.77
C SER A 288 -24.93 -22.27 5.76
N CYS A 289 -24.66 -21.50 6.83
CA CYS A 289 -25.67 -21.07 7.80
C CYS A 289 -26.75 -20.18 7.16
N ILE A 290 -26.37 -19.29 6.25
CA ILE A 290 -27.34 -18.46 5.50
C ILE A 290 -28.20 -19.33 4.58
N SER A 291 -27.61 -20.35 3.93
CA SER A 291 -28.34 -21.24 3.02
C SER A 291 -29.36 -22.11 3.78
N GLU A 292 -29.01 -22.66 4.94
CA GLU A 292 -29.94 -23.40 5.80
C GLU A 292 -31.05 -22.51 6.39
N ALA A 293 -30.76 -21.24 6.69
CA ALA A 293 -31.76 -20.29 7.16
C ALA A 293 -32.77 -19.91 6.07
N VAL A 294 -32.36 -19.90 4.79
CA VAL A 294 -33.23 -19.64 3.64
C VAL A 294 -34.10 -20.86 3.31
N ASP A 295 -33.57 -22.08 3.43
CA ASP A 295 -34.34 -23.31 3.20
C ASP A 295 -35.28 -23.66 4.36
N GLY A 296 -34.93 -23.30 5.61
CA GLY A 296 -35.74 -23.54 6.80
C GLY A 296 -37.08 -22.79 6.85
N ASP A 297 -37.21 -21.68 6.11
CA ASP A 297 -38.46 -20.90 6.04
C ASP A 297 -39.49 -21.49 5.06
N SER A 298 -39.07 -22.47 4.24
CA SER A 298 -39.93 -23.15 3.26
C SER A 298 -40.62 -24.41 3.79
N GLY A 299 -40.25 -24.90 4.99
CA GLY A 299 -40.69 -26.19 5.54
C GLY A 299 -41.78 -26.16 6.61
N SER A 300 -42.11 -24.99 7.18
CA SER A 300 -43.06 -24.87 8.29
C SER A 300 -44.34 -24.10 7.93
N SER A 301 -44.95 -24.46 6.79
CA SER A 301 -46.38 -24.21 6.54
C SER A 301 -47.09 -25.53 6.30
N ARG A 302 -47.12 -26.36 7.35
CA ARG A 302 -48.16 -27.38 7.49
C ARG A 302 -49.48 -26.63 7.67
N LYS A 303 -50.16 -26.38 6.55
CA LYS A 303 -51.53 -25.86 6.53
C LYS A 303 -52.40 -26.83 7.32
N GLU A 304 -52.65 -26.54 8.59
CA GLU A 304 -53.84 -27.03 9.28
C GLU A 304 -55.03 -26.45 8.52
N ILE A 305 -55.65 -27.31 7.71
CA ILE A 305 -57.00 -27.06 7.21
C ILE A 305 -57.89 -27.18 8.44
N VAL A 306 -58.17 -26.05 9.09
CA VAL A 306 -59.25 -25.95 10.06
C VAL A 306 -60.55 -26.08 9.27
N VAL A 307 -61.11 -27.29 9.27
CA VAL A 307 -62.49 -27.52 8.84
C VAL A 307 -63.38 -26.83 9.87
N ILE A 308 -63.88 -25.64 9.52
CA ILE A 308 -64.90 -24.96 10.31
C ILE A 308 -66.20 -25.72 10.07
N GLU A 309 -66.54 -26.63 10.99
CA GLU A 309 -67.90 -27.17 11.08
C GLU A 309 -68.85 -26.02 11.45
N VAL A 310 -69.69 -25.62 10.50
CA VAL A 310 -70.76 -24.65 10.74
C VAL A 310 -71.88 -25.38 11.50
N PRO A 311 -72.23 -24.98 12.73
CA PRO A 311 -73.33 -25.60 13.45
C PRO A 311 -74.66 -25.31 12.75
N THR A 312 -75.33 -26.38 12.31
CA THR A 312 -76.73 -26.35 11.90
C THR A 312 -77.60 -26.12 13.12
N TYR A 313 -78.29 -24.99 13.15
CA TYR A 313 -79.33 -24.70 14.13
C TYR A 313 -80.54 -25.61 13.87
N GLU A 314 -80.79 -26.57 14.75
CA GLU A 314 -82.09 -27.21 14.86
C GLU A 314 -83.10 -26.17 15.36
N TYR A 315 -84.01 -25.77 14.48
CA TYR A 315 -85.20 -25.02 14.87
C TYR A 315 -86.19 -25.99 15.51
N GLU A 316 -86.24 -25.95 16.84
CA GLU A 316 -87.27 -26.57 17.66
C GLU A 316 -88.61 -25.84 17.43
N ASN A 317 -89.45 -26.32 16.52
CA ASN A 317 -90.85 -25.92 16.45
C ASN A 317 -91.71 -26.96 17.17
N LYS A 318 -92.12 -26.61 18.39
CA LYS A 318 -93.30 -27.19 19.03
C LYS A 318 -94.55 -26.44 18.54
N TYR A 319 -95.52 -27.24 18.08
CA TYR A 319 -96.87 -26.93 17.58
C TYR A 319 -97.01 -26.68 16.08
#